data_AF-A0A947WED5-F1
#
_entry.id   AF-A0A947WED5-F1
#
_cell.length_a   1.000
_cell.length_b   1.000
_cell.length_c   1.000
_cell.angle_alpha   90.00
_cell.angle_beta   90.00
_cell.angle_gamma   90.00
#
_symmetry.space_group_name_H-M   'P 1'
#
loop_
_entity.id
_entity.type
_entity.pdbx_description
1 polymer ?
#
loop_
_entity_poly.entity_id
_entity_poly.type
_entity_poly.pdbx_seq_one_letter_code
_entity_poly.pdbx_strand_id
1 'polypeptide(L)'
;MSSNGSFIALMLILAAPPVLAADSPAADPPLLHGNIRLVESVPVETVLDLPDLPDARDVWPVLIAGARSTLDIEVFYISADPAAPDALDVVLAEVAAAAERGVRVRLLTDAGFYRTYPQWVDEIGALPGAESRLLDARAAWGGVQ
;
A
#
# COMPACT_ATOMS: atom_id res chain seq x y z
N MET A 1 7.20 -78.26 -3.66
CA MET A 1 7.24 -76.87 -4.14
C MET A 1 6.52 -75.99 -3.14
N SER A 2 7.13 -74.85 -2.81
CA SER A 2 6.66 -73.74 -1.96
C SER A 2 6.49 -74.05 -0.46
N SER A 3 7.27 -73.48 0.46
CA SER A 3 7.60 -72.07 0.79
C SER A 3 6.65 -71.50 1.83
N ASN A 4 7.19 -71.05 2.97
CA ASN A 4 7.22 -69.64 3.37
C ASN A 4 7.63 -69.50 4.84
N GLY A 5 8.84 -68.97 5.05
CA GLY A 5 9.30 -68.46 6.33
C GLY A 5 8.59 -67.15 6.66
N SER A 6 8.23 -66.98 7.93
CA SER A 6 7.66 -65.75 8.45
C SER A 6 8.80 -64.87 8.97
N PHE A 7 9.10 -63.78 8.25
CA PHE A 7 9.98 -62.72 8.72
C PHE A 7 9.16 -61.74 9.56
N ILE A 8 9.53 -61.58 10.83
CA ILE A 8 9.00 -60.52 11.70
C ILE A 8 9.72 -59.23 11.32
N ALA A 9 8.99 -58.30 10.70
CA ALA A 9 9.48 -56.95 10.44
C ALA A 9 9.33 -56.09 11.71
N LEU A 10 10.45 -55.73 12.33
CA LEU A 10 10.52 -54.75 13.41
C LEU A 10 10.36 -53.35 12.79
N MET A 11 9.17 -52.75 12.95
CA MET A 11 8.89 -51.40 12.45
C MET A 11 9.36 -50.38 13.50
N LEU A 12 10.50 -49.73 13.23
CA LEU A 12 10.99 -48.59 14.01
C LEU A 12 10.15 -47.36 13.64
N ILE A 13 9.24 -46.95 14.52
CA ILE A 13 8.52 -45.68 14.40
C ILE A 13 9.47 -44.58 14.89
N LEU A 14 10.06 -43.84 13.95
CA LEU A 14 10.80 -42.62 14.24
C LEU A 14 9.78 -41.50 14.49
N ALA A 15 9.45 -41.23 15.75
CA ALA A 15 8.67 -40.06 16.12
C ALA A 15 9.54 -38.81 15.96
N ALA A 16 9.33 -38.04 14.88
CA ALA A 16 9.91 -36.71 14.74
C ALA A 16 9.27 -35.77 15.79
N PRO A 17 10.05 -34.94 16.51
CA PRO A 17 9.48 -33.96 17.41
C PRO A 17 8.69 -32.92 16.61
N PRO A 18 7.65 -32.30 17.19
CA PRO A 18 6.97 -31.19 16.55
C PRO A 18 8.00 -30.07 16.33
N VAL A 19 8.23 -29.71 15.07
CA VAL A 19 8.92 -28.48 14.73
C VAL A 19 8.02 -27.36 15.23
N LEU A 20 8.40 -26.75 16.35
CA LEU A 20 7.90 -25.43 16.72
C LEU A 20 8.18 -24.54 15.51
N ALA A 21 7.13 -24.10 14.82
CA ALA A 21 7.23 -22.99 13.91
C ALA A 21 7.79 -21.84 14.75
N ALA A 22 9.07 -21.54 14.59
CA ALA A 22 9.61 -20.29 15.05
C ALA A 22 8.72 -19.22 14.39
N ASP A 23 8.14 -18.34 15.21
CA ASP A 23 7.65 -17.06 14.70
C ASP A 23 8.74 -16.55 13.77
N SER A 24 8.45 -16.46 12.47
CA SER A 24 9.30 -15.70 11.57
C SER A 24 9.50 -14.37 12.27
N PRO A 25 10.74 -13.93 12.55
CA PRO A 25 10.92 -12.57 13.02
C PRO A 25 10.19 -11.71 12.00
N ALA A 26 9.20 -10.93 12.46
CA ALA A 26 8.59 -9.90 11.66
C ALA A 26 9.77 -9.20 10.98
N ALA A 27 9.81 -9.27 9.64
CA ALA A 27 10.95 -8.79 8.88
C ALA A 27 11.30 -7.41 9.43
N ASP A 28 12.56 -7.22 9.83
CA ASP A 28 13.01 -5.92 10.32
C ASP A 28 12.49 -4.86 9.35
N PRO A 29 11.77 -3.83 9.83
CA PRO A 29 11.22 -2.82 8.95
C PRO A 29 12.37 -2.32 8.08
N PRO A 30 12.23 -2.35 6.73
CA PRO A 30 13.35 -2.17 5.83
C PRO A 30 14.10 -0.90 6.20
N LEU A 31 15.40 -1.07 6.47
CA LEU A 31 16.27 0.03 6.88
C LEU A 31 16.16 1.14 5.85
N LEU A 32 15.67 2.31 6.30
CA LEU A 32 15.47 3.52 5.50
C LEU A 32 16.83 4.05 5.02
N HIS A 33 17.39 3.49 3.96
CA HIS A 33 18.58 4.05 3.32
C HIS A 33 18.15 5.18 2.39
N GLY A 34 17.93 6.36 2.98
CA GLY A 34 17.58 7.60 2.28
C GLY A 34 16.24 8.21 2.72
N ASN A 35 16.07 9.51 2.47
CA ASN A 35 14.82 10.25 2.70
C ASN A 35 13.71 9.91 1.68
N ILE A 36 13.94 8.93 0.81
CA ILE A 36 13.05 8.55 -0.30
C ILE A 36 12.68 7.09 -0.13
N ARG A 37 11.39 6.78 -0.27
CA ARG A 37 10.86 5.43 -0.28
C ARG A 37 10.20 5.14 -1.61
N LEU A 38 10.75 4.16 -2.32
CA LEU A 38 10.14 3.57 -3.50
C LEU A 38 9.21 2.44 -3.05
N VAL A 39 8.03 2.40 -3.66
CA VAL A 39 6.97 1.41 -3.43
C VAL A 39 6.30 1.13 -4.76
N GLU A 40 5.51 0.06 -4.84
CA GLU A 40 4.76 -0.26 -6.06
C GLU A 40 3.32 -0.70 -5.78
N SER A 41 2.53 -0.75 -6.85
CA SER A 41 1.23 -1.40 -6.87
C SER A 41 1.11 -2.14 -8.20
N VAL A 42 0.78 -3.42 -8.16
CA VAL A 42 0.65 -4.25 -9.35
C VAL A 42 -0.77 -4.82 -9.46
N PRO A 43 -1.28 -5.10 -10.67
CA PRO A 43 -2.55 -5.79 -10.82
C PRO A 43 -2.49 -7.19 -10.21
N VAL A 44 -3.47 -7.53 -9.37
CA VAL A 44 -3.49 -8.78 -8.58
C VAL A 44 -3.59 -10.04 -9.44
N GLU A 45 -4.07 -9.90 -10.69
CA GLU A 45 -4.18 -10.99 -11.66
C GLU A 45 -2.86 -11.26 -12.41
N THR A 46 -1.77 -10.59 -12.04
CA THR A 46 -0.48 -10.68 -12.72
C THR A 46 0.64 -11.19 -11.81
N VAL A 47 1.75 -11.58 -12.42
CA VAL A 47 2.99 -12.00 -11.74
C VAL A 47 4.07 -10.91 -11.83
N LEU A 48 3.65 -9.65 -12.00
CA LEU A 48 4.55 -8.50 -12.21
C LEU A 48 5.14 -7.95 -10.91
N ASP A 49 4.69 -8.45 -9.76
CA ASP A 49 5.20 -8.12 -8.42
C ASP A 49 6.72 -8.30 -8.35
N LEU A 50 7.42 -7.29 -7.82
CA LEU A 50 8.85 -7.31 -7.57
C LEU A 50 9.06 -7.54 -6.08
N PRO A 51 9.51 -8.75 -5.64
CA PRO A 51 9.55 -9.11 -4.21
C PRO A 51 10.41 -8.20 -3.33
N ASP A 52 11.34 -7.47 -3.93
CA ASP A 52 12.23 -6.55 -3.23
C ASP A 52 11.63 -5.13 -3.06
N LEU A 53 10.51 -4.83 -3.73
CA LEU A 53 9.77 -3.57 -3.57
C LEU A 53 8.56 -3.78 -2.66
N PRO A 54 8.36 -2.92 -1.65
CA PRO A 54 7.19 -3.03 -0.80
C PRO A 54 5.94 -2.45 -1.47
N ASP A 55 4.80 -3.02 -1.13
CA ASP A 55 3.47 -2.60 -1.56
C ASP A 55 3.12 -1.17 -1.09
N ALA A 56 2.64 -0.33 -2.02
CA ALA A 56 2.21 1.04 -1.75
C ALA A 56 1.05 1.07 -0.74
N ARG A 57 0.12 0.12 -0.85
CA ARG A 57 -1.02 -0.03 0.08
C ARG A 57 -0.60 -0.25 1.54
N ASP A 58 0.57 -0.84 1.76
CA ASP A 58 1.08 -1.12 3.11
C ASP A 58 1.97 0.02 3.62
N VAL A 59 2.76 0.63 2.72
CA VAL A 59 3.75 1.65 3.10
C VAL A 59 3.15 3.05 3.20
N TRP A 60 2.26 3.45 2.29
CA TRP A 60 1.70 4.80 2.29
C TRP A 60 0.96 5.16 3.58
N PRO A 61 0.07 4.31 4.14
CA PRO A 61 -0.58 4.61 5.41
C PRO A 61 0.43 4.87 6.53
N VAL A 62 1.50 4.07 6.62
CA VAL A 62 2.54 4.22 7.66
C VAL A 62 3.33 5.53 7.48
N LEU A 63 3.70 5.89 6.25
CA LEU A 63 4.42 7.14 5.99
C LEU A 63 3.56 8.37 6.29
N ILE A 64 2.28 8.34 5.92
CA ILE A 64 1.32 9.42 6.15
C ILE A 64 1.02 9.56 7.65
N ALA A 65 0.81 8.45 8.35
CA ALA A 65 0.64 8.43 9.81
C ALA A 65 1.87 9.04 10.53
N GLY A 66 3.08 8.82 9.98
CA GLY A 66 4.33 9.37 10.50
C GLY A 66 4.59 10.85 10.19
N ALA A 67 3.80 11.48 9.32
CA ALA A 67 3.98 12.88 8.94
C ALA A 67 3.76 13.83 10.13
N ARG A 68 4.66 14.82 10.29
CA ARG A 68 4.66 15.76 11.43
C ARG A 68 4.39 17.23 11.06
N SER A 69 4.72 17.64 9.84
CA SER A 69 4.73 19.07 9.47
C SER A 69 3.97 19.33 8.18
N THR A 70 4.32 18.60 7.11
CA THR A 70 3.70 18.72 5.79
C THR A 70 3.42 17.36 5.20
N LEU A 71 2.40 17.30 4.35
CA LEU A 71 2.10 16.18 3.47
C LEU A 71 1.79 16.75 2.09
N ASP A 72 2.67 16.52 1.14
CA ASP A 72 2.55 17.03 -0.21
C ASP A 72 2.23 15.86 -1.15
N ILE A 73 1.07 15.94 -1.79
CA ILE A 73 0.54 14.89 -2.66
C ILE A 73 0.34 15.49 -4.04
N GLU A 74 0.92 14.84 -5.02
CA GLU A 74 0.68 15.13 -6.42
C GLU A 74 0.31 13.82 -7.10
N VAL A 75 -0.87 13.79 -7.73
CA VAL A 75 -1.42 12.62 -8.41
C VAL A 75 -2.27 13.08 -9.57
N PHE A 76 -2.37 12.26 -10.62
CA PHE A 76 -3.14 12.63 -11.80
C PHE A 76 -4.66 12.73 -11.50
N TYR A 77 -5.20 11.75 -10.76
CA TYR A 77 -6.58 11.74 -10.25
C TYR A 77 -6.69 10.81 -9.03
N ILE A 78 -7.81 10.88 -8.31
CA ILE A 78 -8.14 10.00 -7.18
C ILE A 78 -9.49 9.37 -7.47
N SER A 79 -9.53 8.04 -7.64
CA SER A 79 -10.75 7.29 -7.96
C SER A 79 -10.91 6.11 -6.99
N ALA A 80 -11.40 6.39 -5.79
CA ALA A 80 -11.81 5.33 -4.86
C ALA A 80 -13.05 4.60 -5.41
N ASP A 81 -13.15 3.30 -5.15
CA ASP A 81 -14.33 2.52 -5.57
C ASP A 81 -15.58 2.94 -4.76
N PRO A 82 -16.62 3.50 -5.41
CA PRO A 82 -17.83 3.92 -4.70
C PRO A 82 -18.71 2.73 -4.26
N ALA A 83 -18.46 1.52 -4.77
CA ALA A 83 -19.29 0.34 -4.51
C ALA A 83 -18.77 -0.53 -3.35
N ALA A 84 -17.47 -0.48 -3.07
CA ALA A 84 -16.86 -1.28 -2.01
C ALA A 84 -15.58 -0.62 -1.48
N PRO A 85 -15.27 -0.78 -0.17
CA PRO A 85 -14.00 -0.31 0.36
C PRO A 85 -12.79 -0.96 -0.31
N ASP A 86 -11.77 -0.18 -0.60
CA ASP A 86 -10.51 -0.61 -1.21
C ASP A 86 -9.28 -0.14 -0.43
N ALA A 87 -8.09 -0.41 -0.96
CA ALA A 87 -6.82 -0.03 -0.33
C ALA A 87 -6.60 1.50 -0.29
N LEU A 88 -7.19 2.25 -1.23
CA LEU A 88 -7.08 3.70 -1.31
C LEU A 88 -7.87 4.38 -0.18
N ASP A 89 -9.00 3.81 0.24
CA ASP A 89 -9.76 4.34 1.39
C ASP A 89 -8.92 4.43 2.67
N VAL A 90 -8.06 3.44 2.93
CA VAL A 90 -7.15 3.45 4.08
C VAL A 90 -6.13 4.59 3.96
N VAL A 91 -5.59 4.81 2.75
CA VAL A 91 -4.66 5.91 2.48
C VAL A 91 -5.34 7.26 2.71
N LEU A 92 -6.56 7.44 2.19
CA LEU A 92 -7.33 8.67 2.31
C LEU A 92 -7.72 8.96 3.77
N ALA A 93 -8.05 7.93 4.55
CA ALA A 93 -8.28 8.05 5.99
C ALA A 93 -7.03 8.56 6.73
N GLU A 94 -5.84 8.07 6.38
CA GLU A 94 -4.60 8.57 6.98
C GLU A 94 -4.27 10.01 6.56
N VAL A 95 -4.61 10.41 5.34
CA VAL A 95 -4.51 11.82 4.89
C VAL A 95 -5.38 12.72 5.76
N ALA A 96 -6.64 12.33 5.99
CA ALA A 96 -7.56 13.07 6.86
C ALA A 96 -7.02 13.15 8.30
N ALA A 97 -6.58 12.01 8.85
CA ALA A 97 -5.99 11.97 10.19
C ALA A 97 -4.72 12.85 10.30
N ALA A 98 -3.90 12.93 9.25
CA ALA A 98 -2.75 13.83 9.23
C ALA A 98 -3.16 15.30 9.33
N ALA A 99 -4.16 15.72 8.56
CA ALA A 99 -4.70 17.08 8.63
C ALA A 99 -5.27 17.39 10.03
N GLU A 100 -6.01 16.47 10.63
CA GLU A 100 -6.54 16.61 12.00
C GLU A 100 -5.45 16.76 13.06
N ARG A 101 -4.30 16.10 12.88
CA ARG A 101 -3.11 16.28 13.74
C ARG A 101 -2.42 17.65 13.55
N GLY A 102 -2.86 18.46 12.58
CA GLY A 102 -2.29 19.75 12.25
C GLY A 102 -1.17 19.70 11.20
N VAL A 103 -1.00 18.59 10.49
CA VAL A 103 -0.09 18.50 9.34
C VAL A 103 -0.68 19.33 8.20
N ARG A 104 0.14 20.19 7.58
CA ARG A 104 -0.29 20.94 6.39
C ARG A 104 -0.34 20.03 5.18
N VAL A 105 -1.54 19.70 4.71
CA VAL A 105 -1.74 18.87 3.52
C VAL A 105 -1.84 19.77 2.27
N ARG A 106 -1.11 19.44 1.20
CA ARG A 106 -1.23 20.09 -0.10
C ARG A 106 -1.46 19.02 -1.17
N LEU A 107 -2.58 19.11 -1.86
CA LEU A 107 -2.94 18.23 -2.96
C LEU A 107 -2.88 19.00 -4.28
N LEU A 108 -2.23 18.42 -5.29
CA LEU A 108 -2.25 18.88 -6.67
C LEU A 108 -2.76 17.77 -7.59
N THR A 109 -3.83 18.04 -8.34
CA THR A 109 -4.42 17.09 -9.31
C THR A 109 -4.71 17.75 -10.67
N ASP A 110 -4.92 16.95 -11.71
CA ASP A 110 -5.24 17.48 -13.04
C ASP A 110 -6.64 18.11 -13.12
N ALA A 111 -6.73 19.29 -13.73
CA ALA A 111 -7.97 20.04 -13.90
C ALA A 111 -8.98 19.35 -14.85
N GLY A 112 -8.48 18.59 -15.83
CA GLY A 112 -9.31 17.82 -16.74
C GLY A 112 -10.02 16.66 -16.04
N PHE A 113 -9.28 15.92 -15.19
CA PHE A 113 -9.81 14.78 -14.43
C PHE A 113 -10.64 15.16 -13.21
N TYR A 114 -10.45 16.35 -12.65
CA TYR A 114 -11.34 16.89 -11.61
C TYR A 114 -12.82 16.87 -12.04
N ARG A 115 -13.11 17.07 -13.34
CA ARG A 115 -14.48 17.00 -13.87
C ARG A 115 -15.14 15.63 -13.73
N THR A 116 -14.34 14.57 -13.59
CA THR A 116 -14.80 13.18 -13.47
C THR A 116 -14.73 12.73 -12.01
N TYR A 117 -13.68 13.10 -11.28
CA TYR A 117 -13.41 12.65 -9.92
C TYR A 117 -13.19 13.82 -8.94
N PRO A 118 -14.21 14.66 -8.68
CA PRO A 118 -14.05 15.85 -7.83
C PRO A 118 -14.03 15.52 -6.34
N GLN A 119 -14.70 14.43 -5.94
CA GLN A 119 -15.03 14.14 -4.54
C GLN A 119 -13.85 14.30 -3.59
N TRP A 120 -12.78 13.53 -3.80
CA TRP A 120 -11.64 13.53 -2.88
C TRP A 120 -10.78 14.78 -2.97
N VAL A 121 -10.82 15.50 -4.11
CA VAL A 121 -10.17 16.80 -4.24
C VAL A 121 -10.87 17.82 -3.32
N ASP A 122 -12.20 17.82 -3.34
CA ASP A 122 -13.03 18.70 -2.51
C ASP A 122 -12.97 18.33 -1.03
N GLU A 123 -13.10 17.04 -0.71
CA GLU A 123 -13.05 16.54 0.67
C GLU A 123 -11.71 16.82 1.33
N ILE A 124 -10.59 16.55 0.65
CA ILE A 124 -9.25 16.89 1.16
C ILE A 124 -9.10 18.40 1.29
N GLY A 125 -9.57 19.17 0.31
CA GLY A 125 -9.48 20.64 0.32
C GLY A 125 -10.29 21.30 1.44
N ALA A 126 -11.29 20.60 1.99
CA ALA A 126 -12.09 21.04 3.12
C ALA A 126 -11.49 20.72 4.49
N LEU A 127 -10.43 19.88 4.55
CA LEU A 127 -9.80 19.51 5.82
C LEU A 127 -9.09 20.71 6.48
N PRO A 128 -9.00 20.76 7.83
CA PRO A 128 -8.31 21.84 8.53
C PRO A 128 -6.84 21.95 8.13
N GLY A 129 -6.45 23.11 7.60
CA GLY A 129 -5.05 23.36 7.21
C GLY A 129 -4.59 22.66 5.93
N ALA A 130 -5.52 22.03 5.19
CA ALA A 130 -5.28 21.44 3.89
C ALA A 130 -5.55 22.44 2.75
N GLU A 131 -4.97 22.16 1.59
CA GLU A 131 -5.24 22.89 0.35
C GLU A 131 -5.24 21.92 -0.84
N SER A 132 -6.27 21.96 -1.66
CA SER A 132 -6.32 21.28 -2.96
C SER A 132 -6.23 22.29 -4.09
N ARG A 133 -5.39 22.01 -5.10
CA ARG A 133 -5.23 22.82 -6.30
C ARG A 133 -5.33 21.97 -7.55
N LEU A 134 -5.78 22.61 -8.62
CA LEU A 134 -5.86 22.02 -9.93
C LEU A 134 -4.72 22.51 -10.82
N LEU A 135 -4.08 21.57 -11.51
CA LEU A 135 -3.09 21.80 -12.54
C LEU A 135 -3.77 21.70 -13.91
N ASP A 136 -3.80 22.79 -14.66
CA ASP A 136 -4.28 22.78 -16.05
C ASP A 136 -3.16 22.32 -16.98
N ALA A 137 -2.92 21.01 -17.01
CA ALA A 137 -1.89 20.37 -17.83
C ALA A 137 -2.12 20.60 -19.33
N ARG A 138 -3.38 20.71 -19.75
CA ARG A 138 -3.77 21.08 -21.12
C ARG A 138 -3.23 22.46 -21.50
N ALA A 139 -3.41 23.45 -20.63
CA ALA A 139 -2.87 24.79 -20.87
C ALA A 139 -1.34 24.83 -20.74
N ALA A 140 -0.75 24.04 -19.84
CA ALA A 140 0.66 24.09 -19.52
C ALA A 140 1.56 23.38 -20.55
N TRP A 141 1.19 22.18 -21.00
CA TRP A 141 1.99 21.37 -21.94
C TRP A 141 1.16 20.58 -22.95
N GLY A 142 -0.09 20.98 -23.17
CA GLY A 142 -0.92 20.45 -24.26
C GLY A 142 -1.68 19.16 -23.93
N GLY A 143 -1.62 18.67 -22.70
CA GLY A 143 -2.37 17.47 -22.32
C GLY A 143 -1.94 16.88 -20.99
N VAL A 144 -2.13 15.57 -20.88
CA VAL A 144 -2.00 14.75 -19.65
C VAL A 144 -0.71 15.05 -18.88
N GLN A 145 -0.84 15.07 -17.54
CA GLN A 145 0.24 15.15 -16.56
C GLN A 145 1.18 13.95 -16.63
#